data_AF-A0A0Q0EFN1-F1
#
_entry.id   AF-A0A0Q0EFN1-F1
#
_cell.length_a   1.000
_cell.length_b   1.000
_cell.length_c   1.000
_cell.angle_alpha   90.00
_cell.angle_beta   90.00
_cell.angle_gamma   90.00
#
_symmetry.space_group_name_H-M   'P 1'
#
loop_
_entity.id
_entity.type
_entity.pdbx_description
1 polymer ?
#
loop_
_entity_poly.entity_id
_entity_poly.type
_entity_poly.pdbx_seq_one_letter_code
_entity_poly.pdbx_strand_id
1 'polypeptide(L)'
;MPEQATAGSRGLVVRVGTRVQVLHLHHSTVCHLPQLERDRLFSMVGDTFEVYEVDRWGQAWLEKQWHQGEDLVDSHSLGLEPQQMLAVQDGA
;
A
#
# COMPACT_ATOMS: atom_id res chain seq x y z
N MET A 1 -18.12 -13.89 2.54
CA MET A 1 -16.65 -14.06 2.53
C MET A 1 -16.16 -13.57 3.87
N PRO A 2 -15.32 -14.31 4.62
CA PRO A 2 -14.74 -13.76 5.84
C PRO A 2 -13.94 -12.51 5.49
N GLU A 3 -14.13 -11.47 6.29
CA GLU A 3 -13.34 -10.24 6.25
C GLU A 3 -11.87 -10.58 6.50
N GLN A 4 -11.07 -10.61 5.42
CA GLN A 4 -9.63 -10.84 5.53
C GLN A 4 -8.99 -9.67 6.26
N ALA A 5 -8.09 -10.00 7.18
CA ALA A 5 -7.41 -9.03 8.03
C ALA A 5 -5.95 -9.44 8.16
N THR A 6 -5.09 -8.45 8.32
CA THR A 6 -3.68 -8.62 8.59
C THR A 6 -3.26 -7.70 9.73
N ALA A 7 -2.02 -7.77 10.19
CA ALA A 7 -1.50 -6.86 11.20
C ALA A 7 -0.51 -5.90 10.55
N GLY A 8 -0.49 -4.64 10.97
CA GLY A 8 0.60 -3.73 10.64
C GLY A 8 1.82 -3.97 11.53
N SER A 9 2.90 -3.22 11.31
CA SER A 9 4.18 -3.35 12.01
C SER A 9 4.10 -3.21 13.54
N ARG A 10 3.06 -2.55 14.06
CA ARG A 10 2.78 -2.41 15.50
C ARG A 10 1.77 -3.41 16.06
N GLY A 11 1.41 -4.44 15.29
CA GLY A 11 0.40 -5.43 15.70
C GLY A 11 -1.04 -4.93 15.64
N LEU A 12 -1.27 -3.70 15.15
CA LEU A 12 -2.63 -3.17 14.93
C LEU A 12 -3.27 -3.88 13.74
N VAL A 13 -4.55 -4.23 13.88
CA VAL A 13 -5.31 -4.92 12.84
C VAL A 13 -5.56 -3.97 11.67
N VAL A 14 -5.27 -4.48 10.47
CA VAL A 14 -5.49 -3.84 9.17
C VAL A 14 -6.53 -4.65 8.42
N ARG A 15 -7.58 -3.97 7.96
CA ARG A 15 -8.69 -4.51 7.16
C ARG A 15 -8.97 -3.57 6.00
N VAL A 16 -9.81 -4.00 5.06
CA VAL A 16 -10.36 -3.10 4.05
C VAL A 16 -10.97 -1.85 4.72
N GLY A 17 -10.69 -0.67 4.18
CA GLY A 17 -11.05 0.63 4.74
C GLY A 17 -10.10 1.17 5.81
N THR A 18 -9.12 0.37 6.28
CA THR A 18 -8.10 0.87 7.22
C THR A 18 -7.12 1.75 6.48
N ARG A 19 -6.75 2.89 7.07
CA ARG A 19 -5.66 3.71 6.56
C ARG A 19 -4.31 3.23 7.09
N VAL A 20 -3.35 3.07 6.19
CA VAL A 20 -2.01 2.64 6.54
C VAL A 20 -0.98 3.56 5.89
N GLN A 21 0.06 3.90 6.65
CA GLN A 21 1.24 4.58 6.13
C GLN A 21 2.21 3.55 5.58
N VAL A 22 2.73 3.78 4.37
CA VAL A 22 3.79 2.96 3.79
C VAL A 22 5.12 3.34 4.43
N LEU A 23 5.78 2.39 5.08
CA LEU A 23 7.03 2.66 5.81
C LEU A 23 8.26 2.52 4.92
N HIS A 24 8.32 1.44 4.15
CA HIS A 24 9.43 1.12 3.25
C HIS A 24 9.00 0.04 2.27
N LEU A 25 9.67 -0.01 1.12
CA LEU A 25 9.54 -1.08 0.14
C LEU A 25 10.85 -1.85 0.07
N HIS A 26 10.77 -3.17 -0.05
CA HIS A 26 11.97 -3.97 -0.25
C HIS A 26 12.56 -3.66 -1.63
N HIS A 27 13.85 -3.36 -1.67
CA HIS A 27 14.54 -3.10 -2.92
C HIS A 27 14.39 -4.27 -3.90
N SER A 28 14.36 -5.51 -3.42
CA SER A 28 14.10 -6.72 -4.22
C SER A 28 12.73 -6.73 -4.90
N THR A 29 11.70 -6.09 -4.32
CA THR A 29 10.35 -6.00 -4.89
C THR A 29 10.31 -5.08 -6.11
N VAL A 30 11.18 -4.07 -6.15
CA VAL A 30 11.15 -3.02 -7.17
C VAL A 30 12.35 -3.06 -8.11
N CYS A 31 13.44 -3.76 -7.78
CA CYS A 31 14.69 -3.70 -8.54
C CYS A 31 14.55 -4.11 -10.02
N HIS A 32 13.63 -5.02 -10.33
CA HIS A 32 13.35 -5.48 -11.69
C HIS A 32 12.51 -4.50 -12.52
N LEU A 33 11.92 -3.48 -11.89
CA LEU A 33 11.04 -2.53 -12.57
C LEU A 33 11.86 -1.44 -13.30
N PRO A 34 11.32 -0.88 -14.39
CA PRO A 34 11.86 0.32 -15.02
C PRO A 34 12.00 1.47 -14.02
N GLN A 35 12.98 2.35 -14.25
CA GLN A 35 13.29 3.44 -13.31
C GLN A 35 12.06 4.29 -12.96
N LEU A 36 11.26 4.68 -13.95
CA LEU A 36 10.05 5.49 -13.73
C LEU A 36 9.06 4.80 -12.78
N GLU A 37 8.85 3.49 -12.93
CA GLU A 37 7.93 2.72 -12.10
C GLU A 37 8.48 2.55 -10.68
N ARG A 38 9.79 2.33 -10.54
CA ARG A 38 10.45 2.33 -9.22
C ARG A 38 10.27 3.66 -8.51
N ASP A 39 10.52 4.77 -9.20
CA ASP A 39 10.42 6.11 -8.62
C ASP A 39 8.97 6.40 -8.18
N ARG A 40 7.98 5.95 -8.96
CA ARG A 40 6.56 6.01 -8.58
C ARG A 40 6.24 5.20 -7.34
N LEU A 41 6.68 3.94 -7.26
CA LEU A 41 6.45 3.11 -6.07
C LEU A 41 7.17 3.68 -4.84
N PHE A 42 8.40 4.18 -4.99
CA PHE A 42 9.09 4.85 -3.90
C PHE A 42 8.41 6.15 -3.48
N SER A 43 7.72 6.85 -4.39
CA SER A 43 6.88 8.01 -4.02
C SER A 43 5.70 7.66 -3.13
N MET A 44 5.35 6.37 -2.95
CA MET A 44 4.33 5.94 -2.00
C MET A 44 4.88 5.83 -0.57
N VAL A 45 6.21 5.73 -0.41
CA VAL A 45 6.83 5.60 0.92
C VAL A 45 6.67 6.91 1.70
N GLY A 46 6.14 6.80 2.92
CA GLY A 46 5.79 7.92 3.78
C GLY A 46 4.35 8.41 3.63
N ASP A 47 3.69 8.10 2.50
CA ASP A 47 2.29 8.45 2.25
C ASP A 47 1.35 7.47 2.97
N THR A 48 0.10 7.92 3.20
CA THR A 48 -0.97 7.11 3.80
C THR A 48 -2.04 6.80 2.76
N PHE A 49 -2.46 5.54 2.69
CA PHE A 49 -3.48 5.06 1.76
C PHE A 49 -4.52 4.23 2.49
N GLU A 50 -5.73 4.20 1.92
CA GLU A 50 -6.77 3.28 2.35
C GLU A 50 -6.55 1.90 1.73
N VAL A 51 -6.68 0.85 2.54
CA VAL A 51 -6.60 -0.54 2.08
C VAL A 51 -7.88 -0.89 1.35
N TYR A 52 -7.79 -1.28 0.08
CA TYR A 52 -8.96 -1.70 -0.70
C TYR A 52 -9.18 -3.23 -0.66
N GLU A 53 -8.11 -4.00 -0.43
CA GLU A 53 -8.18 -5.46 -0.33
C GLU A 53 -7.13 -5.97 0.68
N VAL A 54 -7.48 -7.03 1.41
CA VAL A 54 -6.50 -7.86 2.12
C VAL A 54 -6.61 -9.25 1.52
N ASP A 55 -5.51 -9.78 1.01
CA ASP A 55 -5.52 -11.09 0.36
C ASP A 55 -5.38 -12.27 1.34
N ARG A 56 -5.45 -13.49 0.80
CA ARG A 56 -5.36 -14.73 1.58
C ARG A 56 -3.98 -15.01 2.16
N TRP A 57 -2.96 -14.30 1.71
CA TRP A 57 -1.60 -14.39 2.21
C TRP A 57 -1.31 -13.32 3.28
N GLY A 58 -2.29 -12.47 3.59
CA GLY A 58 -2.19 -11.44 4.60
C GLY A 58 -1.51 -10.16 4.10
N GLN A 59 -1.43 -9.95 2.78
CA GLN A 59 -0.94 -8.67 2.23
C GLN A 59 -2.10 -7.68 2.14
N ALA A 60 -1.83 -6.43 2.53
CA ALA A 60 -2.77 -5.34 2.36
C ALA A 60 -2.48 -4.60 1.05
N TRP A 61 -3.49 -4.50 0.20
CA TRP A 61 -3.39 -3.90 -1.12
C TRP A 61 -3.88 -2.46 -1.10
N LEU A 62 -3.05 -1.59 -1.66
CA LEU A 62 -3.26 -0.15 -1.79
C LEU A 62 -3.22 0.22 -3.27
N GLU A 63 -3.91 1.29 -3.65
CA GLU A 63 -3.79 1.87 -4.99
C GLU A 63 -3.32 3.32 -4.89
N LYS A 64 -2.37 3.70 -5.76
CA LYS A 64 -2.07 5.10 -6.06
C LYS A 64 -2.35 5.36 -7.53
N GLN A 65 -3.01 6.48 -7.79
CA GLN A 65 -3.30 6.96 -9.13
C GLN A 65 -2.47 8.22 -9.40
N TRP A 66 -1.86 8.30 -10.58
CA TRP A 66 -1.11 9.45 -11.08
C TRP A 66 -1.81 9.96 -12.33
N HIS A 67 -2.25 11.21 -12.28
CA HIS A 67 -2.87 11.88 -13.42
C HIS A 67 -1.78 12.46 -14.34
N GLN A 68 -1.81 12.08 -15.61
CA GLN A 68 -0.97 12.60 -16.67
C GLN A 68 -1.83 13.43 -17.65
N GLY A 69 -2.33 14.58 -17.19
CA GLY A 69 -3.26 15.41 -17.96
C GLY A 69 -4.73 15.09 -17.66
N GLU A 70 -5.63 15.56 -18.52
CA GLU A 70 -7.08 15.45 -18.30
C GLU A 70 -7.63 14.02 -18.48
N ASP A 71 -7.06 13.23 -19.40
CA ASP A 71 -7.64 11.95 -19.82
C ASP A 71 -6.79 10.70 -19.51
N LEU A 72 -5.56 10.87 -19.00
CA LEU A 72 -4.66 9.75 -18.73
C LEU A 72 -4.44 9.58 -17.23
N VAL A 73 -4.85 8.42 -16.70
CA VAL A 73 -4.60 8.01 -15.32
C VAL A 73 -3.78 6.74 -15.36
N ASP A 74 -2.57 6.80 -14.79
CA ASP A 74 -1.83 5.59 -14.45
C ASP A 74 -2.19 5.19 -13.03
N SER A 75 -2.46 3.92 -12.78
CA SER A 75 -2.60 3.42 -11.42
C SER A 75 -1.62 2.28 -11.16
N HIS A 76 -1.17 2.18 -9.92
CA HIS A 76 -0.45 1.02 -9.42
C HIS A 76 -1.09 0.53 -8.15
N SER A 77 -1.32 -0.78 -8.16
CA SER A 77 -1.64 -1.55 -6.97
C SER A 77 -0.36 -2.07 -6.32
N LEU A 78 -0.28 -1.97 -5.00
CA LEU A 78 0.87 -2.40 -4.21
C LEU A 78 0.39 -3.20 -3.00
N GLY A 79 0.80 -4.48 -2.95
CA GLY A 79 0.61 -5.35 -1.79
C GLY A 79 1.72 -5.14 -0.77
N LEU A 80 1.34 -4.79 0.46
CA LEU A 80 2.27 -4.58 1.57
C LEU A 80 2.26 -5.75 2.55
N GLU A 81 3.45 -6.18 2.94
CA GLU A 81 3.64 -7.04 4.10
C GLU A 81 3.40 -6.26 5.41
N PRO A 82 3.02 -6.93 6.51
CA PRO A 82 2.85 -6.34 7.83
C PRO A 82 3.93 -5.32 8.24
N GLN A 83 5.19 -5.66 7.99
CA GLN A 83 6.35 -4.87 8.39
C GLN A 83 6.53 -3.59 7.55
N GLN A 84 5.96 -3.57 6.34
CA GLN A 84 6.07 -2.45 5.40
C GLN A 84 5.02 -1.36 5.65
N MET A 85 4.09 -1.59 6.57
CA MET A 85 2.98 -0.67 6.83
C MET A 85 2.77 -0.36 8.31
N LEU A 86 2.23 0.82 8.56
CA LEU A 86 1.79 1.26 9.88
C LEU A 86 0.32 1.64 9.81
N ALA A 87 -0.53 0.91 10.54
CA ALA A 87 -1.93 1.30 10.67
C ALA A 87 -2.04 2.66 11.36
N VAL A 88 -2.76 3.58 10.73
CA VAL A 88 -3.06 4.91 11.25
C VAL A 88 -4.44 4.82 11.89
N GLN A 89 -4.55 5.13 13.17
CA GLN A 89 -5.86 5.32 13.80
C GLN A 89 -6.35 6.71 13.40
N ASP A 90 -7.48 6.78 12.69
CA ASP A 90 -8.23 8.03 12.62
C ASP A 90 -8.64 8.36 14.06
N GLY A 91 -8.11 9.46 14.58
CA GLY A 91 -8.39 9.93 15.94
C GLY A 91 -9.89 10.14 16.11
N ALA A 92 -10.40 9.65 17.23
CA ALA A 92 -11.78 9.84 17.70
C ALA A 92 -12.19 11.32 17.77
#